data_AF-A0A8S2ZJH1-F1
#
_entry.id   AF-A0A8S2ZJH1-F1
#
_cell.length_a   1.000
_cell.length_b   1.000
_cell.length_c   1.000
_cell.angle_alpha   90.00
_cell.angle_beta   90.00
_cell.angle_gamma   90.00
#
_symmetry.space_group_name_H-M   'P 1'
#
loop_
_entity.id
_entity.type
_entity.pdbx_description
1 polymer ?
#
loop_
_entity_poly.entity_id
_entity_poly.type
_entity_poly.pdbx_seq_one_letter_code
_entity_poly.pdbx_strand_id
1 'polypeptide(L)' 'EQHIDGEAIVKYDFIPVKSYELQLKKGDKVILLRKFDNNWYEGRVNHNEGIFPV' A
#
# COMPACT_ATOMS: atom_id res chain seq x y z
N GLU A 1 -12.37 -8.44 13.00
CA GLU A 1 -12.45 -7.99 11.59
C GLU A 1 -11.22 -7.15 11.31
N GLN A 2 -10.53 -7.36 10.19
CA GLN A 2 -9.42 -6.47 9.84
C GLN A 2 -10.01 -5.13 9.41
N HIS A 3 -9.64 -4.05 10.09
CA HIS A 3 -10.09 -2.72 9.74
C HIS A 3 -9.53 -2.34 8.37
N ILE A 4 -10.40 -1.89 7.46
CA ILE A 4 -10.04 -1.44 6.12
C ILE A 4 -10.52 0.01 6.02
N ASP A 5 -9.59 0.91 5.75
CA ASP A 5 -9.85 2.34 5.57
C ASP A 5 -10.40 2.66 4.17
N GLY A 6 -10.13 1.80 3.19
CA GLY A 6 -10.65 1.94 1.83
C GLY A 6 -9.87 1.17 0.77
N GLU A 7 -10.03 1.59 -0.47
CA GLU A 7 -9.35 1.03 -1.65
C GLU A 7 -8.75 2.17 -2.49
N ALA A 8 -7.61 1.92 -3.13
CA ALA A 8 -6.99 2.89 -4.04
C ALA A 8 -6.44 2.22 -5.30
N ILE A 9 -6.24 3.05 -6.34
CA ILE A 9 -5.55 2.65 -7.57
C ILE A 9 -4.16 3.28 -7.59
N VAL A 10 -3.16 2.44 -7.79
CA VAL A 10 -1.75 2.85 -7.86
C VAL A 10 -1.50 3.67 -9.12
N LYS A 11 -0.97 4.89 -8.97
CA LYS A 11 -0.71 5.82 -10.09
C LYS A 11 0.63 5.59 -10.79
N TYR A 12 1.62 5.08 -10.05
CA TYR A 12 2.99 4.89 -10.51
C TYR A 12 3.57 3.62 -9.92
N ASP A 13 4.50 2.99 -10.63
CA ASP A 13 5.27 1.88 -10.08
C ASP A 13 6.06 2.35 -8.85
N PHE A 14 6.07 1.52 -7.80
CA PHE A 14 6.89 1.72 -6.61
C PHE A 14 7.70 0.45 -6.35
N ILE A 15 9.03 0.59 -6.44
CA ILE A 15 9.99 -0.49 -6.19
C ILE A 15 10.47 -0.33 -4.75
N PRO A 16 10.20 -1.30 -3.85
CA PRO A 16 10.57 -1.18 -2.46
C PRO A 16 12.09 -1.28 -2.31
N VAL A 17 12.65 -0.47 -1.42
CA VAL A 17 14.06 -0.49 -1.04
C VAL A 17 14.23 -1.28 0.26
N LYS A 18 13.23 -1.22 1.14
CA LYS A 18 13.23 -1.91 2.44
C LYS A 18 12.26 -3.07 2.43
N SER A 19 12.55 -4.11 3.21
CA SER A 19 11.75 -5.34 3.24
C SER A 19 10.32 -5.18 3.77
N TYR A 20 10.02 -4.08 4.46
CA TYR A 20 8.69 -3.77 5.01
C TYR A 20 7.86 -2.84 4.11
N GLU A 21 8.41 -2.44 2.95
CA GLU A 21 7.71 -1.63 1.96
C GLU A 21 6.98 -2.53 0.97
N LEU A 22 5.79 -2.11 0.55
CA LEU A 22 4.96 -2.87 -0.38
C LEU A 22 5.34 -2.54 -1.82
N GLN A 23 5.68 -3.56 -2.63
CA GLN A 23 5.84 -3.35 -4.07
C GLN A 23 4.49 -3.06 -4.72
N LEU A 24 4.44 -2.03 -5.57
CA LEU A 24 3.25 -1.63 -6.30
C LEU A 24 3.53 -1.45 -7.79
N LYS A 25 2.59 -1.86 -8.64
CA LYS A 25 2.58 -1.57 -10.06
C LYS A 25 1.45 -0.62 -10.40
N LYS A 26 1.70 0.28 -11.36
CA LYS A 26 0.68 1.20 -11.87
C LYS A 26 -0.56 0.41 -12.31
N GLY A 27 -1.72 0.82 -11.81
CA GLY A 27 -2.99 0.16 -12.07
C GLY A 27 -3.37 -0.91 -11.05
N ASP A 28 -2.47 -1.29 -10.14
CA ASP A 28 -2.81 -2.20 -9.05
C ASP A 28 -3.92 -1.60 -8.18
N LYS A 29 -4.82 -2.48 -7.73
CA LYS A 29 -5.81 -2.16 -6.71
C LYS A 29 -5.25 -2.54 -5.34
N VAL A 30 -5.07 -1.55 -4.47
CA VAL A 30 -4.56 -1.73 -3.12
C VAL A 30 -5.67 -1.56 -2.09
N ILE A 31 -5.72 -2.46 -1.11
CA ILE A 31 -6.56 -2.32 0.08
C ILE A 31 -5.80 -1.45 1.09
N LEU A 32 -6.41 -0.37 1.54
CA LEU A 32 -5.87 0.54 2.53
C LEU A 32 -6.22 0.03 3.92
N LEU A 33 -5.21 -0.27 4.76
CA LEU A 33 -5.41 -0.84 6.09
C LEU A 33 -5.33 0.23 7.18
N ARG A 34 -4.25 1.03 7.21
CA ARG A 34 -4.13 2.19 8.09
C ARG A 34 -3.19 3.25 7.55
N LYS A 35 -3.51 4.51 7.84
CA LYS A 35 -2.56 5.61 7.65
C LYS A 35 -1.43 5.52 8.68
N PHE A 36 -0.18 5.43 8.24
CA PHE A 36 0.98 5.37 9.13
C PHE A 36 1.42 6.78 9.55
N ASP A 37 1.53 7.68 8.58
CA ASP A 37 1.76 9.12 8.78
C ASP A 37 1.24 9.93 7.57
N ASN A 38 1.65 11.20 7.43
CA ASN A 38 1.22 12.06 6.32
C ASN A 38 1.77 11.67 4.94
N ASN A 39 2.86 10.92 4.89
CA ASN A 39 3.55 10.50 3.68
C ASN A 39 3.39 9.01 3.38
N TRP A 40 2.98 8.19 4.36
CA TRP A 40 2.93 6.73 4.24
C TRP A 40 1.59 6.13 4.64
N TYR A 41 1.17 5.13 3.86
CA TYR A 41 0.04 4.27 4.13
C TYR A 41 0.49 2.82 4.27
N GLU A 42 -0.15 2.04 5.14
CA GLU A 42 -0.03 0.59 5.16
C GLU A 42 -1.19 -0.04 4.39
N GLY A 43 -0.90 -0.90 3.43
CA GLY A 43 -1.94 -1.58 2.66
C GLY A 43 -1.55 -2.98 2.22
N ARG A 44 -2.46 -3.58 1.45
CA ARG A 44 -2.35 -4.95 0.95
C ARG A 44 -2.62 -5.01 -0.55
N VAL A 45 -1.77 -5.73 -1.28
CA VAL A 45 -2.02 -6.21 -2.65
C VAL A 45 -1.90 -7.73 -2.65
N ASN A 46 -2.97 -8.42 -3.03
CA ASN A 46 -3.08 -9.89 -2.94
C ASN A 46 -2.79 -10.39 -1.50
N HIS A 47 -1.65 -11.07 -1.31
CA HIS A 47 -1.21 -11.61 -0.02
C HIS A 47 -0.04 -10.83 0.59
N ASN A 48 0.41 -9.75 -0.06
CA ASN A 48 1.53 -8.94 0.39
C ASN A 48 1.03 -7.68 1.10
N GLU A 49 1.61 -7.40 2.26
CA GLU A 49 1.36 -6.21 3.07
C GLU A 49 2.65 -5.43 3.29
N GLY A 50 2.51 -4.12 3.40
CA GLY A 50 3.61 -3.23 3.70
C GLY A 50 3.20 -1.78 3.55
N ILE A 51 4.16 -0.89 3.82
CA ILE A 51 3.93 0.54 3.66
C ILE A 51 4.32 1.03 2.27
N PHE A 52 3.65 2.07 1.80
CA PHE A 52 3.96 2.76 0.54
C PHE A 52 3.65 4.26 0.64
N PRO A 53 4.30 5.10 -0.20
CA PRO A 53 4.07 6.54 -0.18
C PRO A 53 2.69 6.92 -0.76
N VAL A 54 2.06 7.96 -0.20
CA VAL A 54 0.78 8.53 -0.69
C VAL A 54 0.95 9.73 -1.62
#